data_AF-A0A822FHW2-F1
#
_entry.id   AF-A0A822FHW2-F1
#
_cell.length_a   1.000
_cell.length_b   1.000
_cell.length_c   1.000
_cell.angle_alpha   90.00
_cell.angle_beta   90.00
_cell.angle_gamma   90.00
#
_symmetry.space_group_name_H-M   'P 1'
#
loop_
_entity.id
_entity.type
_entity.pdbx_description
1 polymer ?
#
loop_
_entity_poly.entity_id
_entity_poly.type
_entity_poly.pdbx_seq_one_letter_code
_entity_poly.pdbx_strand_id
1 'polypeptide(L)'
;MDIFLTPLHIIAEVGNEKILALLLFHKADVTIRDKYGHTALSLAQKNRKVDSVEMIQNEIELRQQVRQETEKKLLDACFDGDVIKAEECLAHLGAQAKAVLNSSPNGSDTLNFLYRACRTGNVDLVKLLLKHGAIAKPHRQTSYSPLYIACRIGNLDIVQMLLTHFPHLVSVATLEQILPFAAACSQGHLSIVQLLLTYPNYPFSSCNIYVDRLQRSYVFPFNLN
;
A
#
# COMPACT_ATOMS: atom_id res chain seq x y z
N MET A 1 19.52 25.16 16.79
CA MET A 1 19.88 24.30 17.92
C MET A 1 19.92 22.88 17.37
N ASP A 2 21.11 22.44 16.95
CA ASP A 2 21.33 21.19 16.23
C ASP A 2 21.44 20.03 17.22
N ILE A 3 20.28 19.48 17.60
CA ILE A 3 20.21 18.30 18.47
C ILE A 3 20.32 17.08 17.56
N PHE A 4 21.52 16.53 17.39
CA PHE A 4 21.69 15.26 16.66
C PHE A 4 22.20 14.11 17.53
N LEU A 5 22.60 14.37 18.79
CA LEU A 5 23.06 13.31 19.69
C LEU A 5 21.92 12.85 20.60
N THR A 6 21.48 11.60 20.44
CA THR A 6 20.45 11.01 21.30
C THR A 6 21.06 10.31 22.52
N PRO A 7 20.31 10.14 23.62
CA PRO A 7 20.78 9.35 24.77
C PRO A 7 21.27 7.95 24.37
N LEU A 8 20.64 7.36 23.35
CA LEU A 8 21.03 6.06 22.80
C LEU A 8 22.44 6.07 22.18
N HIS A 9 22.84 7.15 21.50
CA HIS A 9 24.22 7.30 20.97
C HIS A 9 25.26 7.30 22.09
N ILE A 10 25.00 8.07 23.15
CA ILE A 10 25.89 8.19 24.31
C ILE A 10 26.08 6.82 24.97
N ILE A 11 24.98 6.11 25.23
CA ILE A 11 25.02 4.83 25.92
C ILE A 11 25.66 3.74 25.05
N ALA A 12 25.43 3.76 23.74
CA ALA A 12 26.07 2.86 22.79
C ALA A 12 27.59 3.09 22.71
N GLU A 13 28.06 4.33 22.88
CA GLU A 13 29.48 4.66 22.95
C GLU A 13 30.13 4.22 24.27
N VAL A 14 29.46 4.46 25.40
CA VAL A 14 29.96 4.10 26.75
C VAL A 14 29.93 2.57 26.96
N GLY A 15 28.87 1.92 26.49
CA GLY A 15 28.62 0.48 26.66
C GLY A 15 27.84 0.13 27.94
N ASN A 16 26.89 0.96 28.37
CA ASN A 16 26.07 0.67 29.56
C ASN A 16 24.81 -0.11 29.18
N GLU A 17 24.90 -1.44 29.22
CA GLU A 17 23.83 -2.38 28.85
C GLU A 17 22.52 -2.17 29.60
N LYS A 18 22.56 -1.85 30.90
CA LYS A 18 21.34 -1.70 31.72
C LYS A 18 20.50 -0.53 31.25
N ILE A 19 21.15 0.61 31.01
CA ILE A 19 20.45 1.80 30.53
C ILE A 19 20.09 1.63 29.04
N LEU A 20 20.94 0.92 28.26
CA LEU A 20 20.64 0.58 26.88
C LEU A 20 19.34 -0.23 26.79
N ALA A 21 19.22 -1.29 27.58
CA ALA A 21 18.02 -2.12 27.65
C ALA A 21 16.78 -1.31 28.04
N LEU A 22 16.89 -0.39 29.00
CA LEU A 22 15.78 0.50 29.38
C LEU A 22 15.35 1.41 28.22
N LEU A 23 16.29 2.00 27.48
CA LEU A 23 15.96 2.84 26.33
C LEU A 23 15.32 2.04 25.19
N LEU A 24 15.84 0.85 24.90
CA LEU A 24 15.25 -0.03 23.88
C LEU A 24 13.84 -0.47 24.28
N PHE A 25 13.64 -0.82 25.56
CA PHE A 25 12.32 -1.16 26.12
C PHE A 25 11.30 -0.01 25.96
N HIS A 26 11.73 1.24 26.12
CA HIS A 26 10.91 2.43 25.89
C HIS A 26 10.84 2.86 24.41
N LYS A 27 11.13 1.95 23.47
CA LYS A 27 11.02 2.16 22.02
C LYS A 27 11.88 3.33 21.50
N ALA A 28 13.07 3.54 22.07
CA ALA A 28 14.02 4.48 21.52
C ALA A 28 14.28 4.18 20.03
N ASP A 29 14.35 5.23 19.22
CA ASP A 29 14.60 5.11 17.79
C ASP A 29 16.10 4.85 17.56
N VAL A 30 16.38 3.64 17.07
CA VAL A 30 17.72 3.12 16.76
C VAL A 30 18.25 3.63 15.41
N THR A 31 17.41 4.28 14.60
CA THR A 31 17.73 4.69 13.22
C THR A 31 18.25 6.11 13.12
N ILE A 32 18.10 6.92 14.18
CA ILE A 32 18.55 8.31 14.22
C ILE A 32 20.07 8.37 14.00
N ARG A 33 20.50 9.37 13.23
CA ARG A 33 21.91 9.64 12.93
C ARG A 33 22.39 10.89 13.66
N ASP A 34 23.61 10.83 14.18
CA ASP A 34 24.30 11.98 14.74
C ASP A 34 24.78 12.98 13.68
N LYS A 35 25.41 14.07 14.13
CA LYS A 35 25.98 15.11 13.25
C LYS A 35 27.08 14.63 12.31
N TYR A 36 27.60 13.43 12.54
CA TYR A 36 28.61 12.77 11.71
C TYR A 36 28.02 11.65 10.86
N GLY A 37 26.70 11.43 10.91
CA GLY A 37 26.00 10.39 10.16
C GLY A 37 26.02 9.00 10.81
N HIS A 38 26.55 8.86 12.03
CA HIS A 38 26.61 7.60 12.78
C HIS A 38 25.26 7.30 13.44
N THR A 39 24.84 6.05 13.38
CA THR A 39 23.77 5.50 14.23
C THR A 39 24.34 5.00 15.55
N ALA A 40 23.48 4.78 16.57
CA ALA A 40 23.88 4.16 17.83
C ALA A 40 24.62 2.82 17.62
N LEU A 41 24.14 1.98 16.69
CA LEU A 41 24.81 0.72 16.32
C LEU A 41 26.25 0.96 15.82
N SER A 42 26.44 1.93 14.91
CA SER A 42 27.77 2.21 14.36
C SER A 42 28.76 2.75 15.40
N LEU A 43 28.28 3.48 16.41
CA LEU A 43 29.11 3.93 17.53
C LEU A 43 29.52 2.76 18.45
N ALA A 44 28.59 1.86 18.76
CA ALA A 44 28.89 0.65 19.53
C ALA A 44 29.93 -0.23 18.81
N GLN A 45 29.79 -0.38 17.48
CA GLN A 45 30.75 -1.12 16.65
C GLN A 45 32.14 -0.45 16.65
N LYS A 46 32.19 0.87 16.43
CA LYS A 46 33.45 1.64 16.41
C LYS A 46 34.22 1.51 17.73
N ASN A 47 33.50 1.54 18.85
CA ASN A 47 34.06 1.44 20.20
C ASN A 47 34.18 0.00 20.72
N ARG A 48 33.95 -1.00 19.86
CA ARG A 48 34.07 -2.44 20.16
C ARG A 48 33.25 -2.90 21.36
N LYS A 49 32.06 -2.33 21.54
CA LYS A 49 31.11 -2.68 22.62
C LYS A 49 30.26 -3.87 22.19
N VAL A 50 30.82 -5.08 22.30
CA VAL A 50 30.21 -6.32 21.76
C VAL A 50 28.77 -6.52 22.25
N ASP A 51 28.54 -6.43 23.56
CA ASP A 51 27.22 -6.66 24.15
C ASP A 51 26.19 -5.60 23.72
N SER A 52 26.62 -4.34 23.60
CA SER A 52 25.76 -3.26 23.11
C SER A 52 25.44 -3.40 21.62
N VAL A 53 26.39 -3.90 20.81
CA VAL A 53 26.14 -4.22 19.40
C VAL A 53 25.10 -5.32 19.30
N GLU A 54 25.27 -6.42 20.05
CA GLU A 54 24.34 -7.54 20.04
C GLU A 54 22.93 -7.12 20.48
N MET A 55 22.79 -6.37 21.58
CA MET A 55 21.50 -5.86 22.05
C MET A 55 20.77 -5.01 21.00
N ILE A 56 21.48 -4.05 20.37
CA ILE A 56 20.87 -3.16 19.37
C ILE A 56 20.53 -3.94 18.10
N GLN A 57 21.40 -4.86 17.66
CA GLN A 57 21.19 -5.71 16.49
C GLN A 57 19.94 -6.59 16.67
N ASN A 58 19.84 -7.29 17.81
CA ASN A 58 18.70 -8.14 18.14
C ASN A 58 17.38 -7.35 18.17
N GLU A 59 17.40 -6.14 18.73
CA GLU A 59 16.22 -5.26 18.75
C GLU A 59 15.81 -4.81 17.34
N ILE A 60 16.77 -4.48 16.47
CA ILE A 60 16.49 -4.13 15.07
C ILE A 60 15.86 -5.31 14.33
N GLU A 61 16.43 -6.52 14.48
CA GLU A 61 15.93 -7.73 13.86
C GLU A 61 14.52 -8.09 14.36
N LEU A 62 14.29 -8.00 15.66
CA LEU A 62 12.98 -8.24 16.28
C LEU A 62 11.94 -7.25 15.76
N ARG A 63 12.26 -5.96 15.66
CA ARG A 63 11.36 -4.95 15.08
C ARG A 63 11.06 -5.21 13.61
N GLN A 64 12.06 -5.64 12.84
CA GLN A 64 11.87 -6.00 11.44
C GLN A 64 10.98 -7.24 11.29
N GLN A 65 11.14 -8.24 12.14
CA GLN A 65 10.32 -9.45 12.14
C GLN A 65 8.87 -9.14 12.52
N VAL A 66 8.65 -8.39 13.60
CA VAL A 66 7.31 -7.92 14.00
C VAL A 66 6.67 -7.13 12.86
N ARG A 67 7.44 -6.24 12.20
CA ARG A 67 6.94 -5.50 11.05
C ARG A 67 6.49 -6.44 9.93
N GLN A 68 7.33 -7.38 9.49
CA GLN A 68 6.96 -8.34 8.44
C GLN A 68 5.71 -9.16 8.81
N GLU A 69 5.58 -9.54 10.08
CA GLU A 69 4.40 -10.24 10.57
C GLU A 69 3.15 -9.35 10.53
N THR A 70 3.26 -8.07 10.92
CA THR A 70 2.14 -7.11 10.81
C THR A 70 1.76 -6.80 9.37
N GLU A 71 2.73 -6.73 8.45
CA GLU A 71 2.47 -6.55 7.01
C GLU A 71 1.67 -7.73 6.45
N LYS A 72 2.04 -8.95 6.86
CA LYS A 72 1.31 -10.17 6.50
C LYS A 72 -0.11 -10.20 7.10
N LYS A 73 -0.25 -9.86 8.39
CA LYS A 73 -1.57 -9.77 9.05
C LYS A 73 -2.48 -8.74 8.40
N LEU A 74 -1.94 -7.57 8.03
CA LEU A 74 -2.68 -6.55 7.30
C LEU A 74 -3.15 -7.08 5.94
N LEU A 75 -2.32 -7.88 5.27
CA LEU A 75 -2.68 -8.46 3.98
C LEU A 75 -3.80 -9.50 4.14
N ASP A 76 -3.70 -10.38 5.13
CA ASP A 76 -4.74 -11.36 5.45
C ASP A 76 -6.06 -10.65 5.81
N ALA A 77 -6.01 -9.58 6.60
CA ALA A 77 -7.19 -8.75 6.89
C ALA A 77 -7.80 -8.12 5.62
N CYS A 78 -6.97 -7.65 4.69
CA CYS A 78 -7.46 -7.14 3.40
C CYS A 78 -8.03 -8.24 2.50
N PHE A 79 -7.59 -9.48 2.66
CA PHE A 79 -8.12 -10.65 1.95
C PHE A 79 -9.50 -11.05 2.48
N ASP A 80 -9.62 -11.09 3.81
CA ASP A 80 -10.85 -11.45 4.51
C ASP A 80 -11.89 -10.32 4.50
N GLY A 81 -11.45 -9.08 4.22
CA GLY A 81 -12.30 -7.89 4.29
C GLY A 81 -12.54 -7.39 5.72
N ASP A 82 -11.67 -7.76 6.67
CA ASP A 82 -11.76 -7.43 8.08
C ASP A 82 -11.20 -6.02 8.35
N VAL A 83 -12.10 -5.05 8.46
CA VAL A 83 -11.76 -3.62 8.66
C VAL A 83 -11.07 -3.39 9.99
N ILE A 84 -11.51 -4.08 11.05
CA ILE A 84 -11.02 -3.87 12.42
C ILE A 84 -9.56 -4.31 12.51
N LYS A 85 -9.26 -5.53 12.03
CA LYS A 85 -7.87 -6.01 12.02
C LYS A 85 -6.98 -5.16 11.12
N ALA A 86 -7.49 -4.67 10.00
CA ALA A 86 -6.75 -3.77 9.14
C ALA A 86 -6.41 -2.45 9.84
N GLU A 87 -7.37 -1.87 10.58
CA GLU A 87 -7.16 -0.64 11.36
C GLU A 87 -6.15 -0.84 12.49
N GLU A 88 -6.25 -1.95 13.23
CA GLU A 88 -5.28 -2.31 14.28
C GLU A 88 -3.85 -2.44 13.73
N CYS A 89 -3.70 -3.13 12.59
CA CYS A 89 -2.39 -3.28 11.94
C CYS A 89 -1.84 -1.93 11.45
N LEU A 90 -2.68 -1.08 10.86
CA LEU A 90 -2.27 0.26 10.42
C LEU A 90 -1.88 1.16 11.60
N ALA A 91 -2.60 1.06 12.72
CA ALA A 91 -2.25 1.75 13.96
C ALA A 91 -0.89 1.29 14.51
N HIS A 92 -0.61 -0.02 14.47
CA HIS A 92 0.68 -0.57 14.89
C HIS A 92 1.84 -0.10 13.99
N LEU A 93 1.60 0.08 12.69
CA LEU A 93 2.59 0.59 11.75
C LEU A 93 2.83 2.11 11.86
N GLY A 94 1.83 2.87 12.32
CA GLY A 94 1.94 4.31 12.56
C GLY A 94 2.47 5.09 11.35
N ALA A 95 3.58 5.80 11.53
CA ALA A 95 4.22 6.59 10.47
C ALA A 95 4.72 5.74 9.28
N GLN A 96 4.97 4.44 9.48
CA GLN A 96 5.41 3.53 8.42
C GLN A 96 4.25 2.98 7.59
N ALA A 97 3.00 3.16 8.03
CA ALA A 97 1.82 2.61 7.36
C ALA A 97 1.77 2.98 5.87
N LYS A 98 1.99 4.25 5.52
CA LYS A 98 2.02 4.70 4.12
C LYS A 98 3.13 4.02 3.31
N ALA A 99 4.31 3.84 3.89
CA ALA A 99 5.42 3.17 3.20
C ALA A 99 5.09 1.70 2.95
N VAL A 100 4.52 1.02 3.96
CA VAL A 100 4.08 -0.38 3.86
C VAL A 100 3.00 -0.55 2.80
N LEU A 101 1.96 0.28 2.84
CA LEU A 101 0.82 0.21 1.91
C LEU A 101 1.22 0.33 0.45
N ASN A 102 2.34 1.01 0.19
CA ASN A 102 2.84 1.30 -1.15
C ASN A 102 4.09 0.47 -1.50
N SER A 103 4.55 -0.37 -0.57
CA SER A 103 5.73 -1.22 -0.73
C SER A 103 5.41 -2.45 -1.58
N SER A 104 6.44 -2.95 -2.26
CA SER A 104 6.39 -4.18 -3.03
C SER A 104 7.69 -4.93 -2.76
N PRO A 105 7.84 -5.54 -1.56
CA PRO A 105 9.12 -6.04 -1.06
C PRO A 105 9.83 -7.02 -1.99
N ASN A 106 9.10 -7.75 -2.85
CA ASN A 106 9.67 -8.73 -3.79
C ASN A 106 9.25 -8.51 -5.25
N GLY A 107 8.79 -7.31 -5.61
CA GLY A 107 8.18 -7.06 -6.93
C GLY A 107 6.89 -7.86 -7.19
N SER A 108 6.38 -8.59 -6.18
CA SER A 108 5.13 -9.34 -6.25
C SER A 108 3.97 -8.47 -5.78
N ASP A 109 2.89 -8.45 -6.57
CA ASP A 109 1.66 -7.70 -6.26
C ASP A 109 0.88 -8.26 -5.07
N THR A 110 1.44 -9.26 -4.37
CA THR A 110 0.84 -9.86 -3.18
C THR A 110 0.44 -8.78 -2.16
N LEU A 111 1.20 -7.68 -2.09
CA LEU A 111 0.96 -6.55 -1.18
C LEU A 111 0.20 -5.36 -1.79
N ASN A 112 -0.48 -5.50 -2.94
CA ASN A 112 -1.35 -4.41 -3.41
C ASN A 112 -2.64 -4.36 -2.57
N PHE A 113 -2.54 -3.78 -1.37
CA PHE A 113 -3.62 -3.74 -0.36
C PHE A 113 -4.89 -3.12 -0.91
N LEU A 114 -4.78 -2.00 -1.64
CA LEU A 114 -5.93 -1.31 -2.23
C LEU A 114 -6.63 -2.19 -3.27
N TYR A 115 -5.87 -2.87 -4.14
CA TYR A 115 -6.42 -3.84 -5.09
C TYR A 115 -7.18 -4.98 -4.38
N ARG A 116 -6.63 -5.52 -3.28
CA ARG A 116 -7.27 -6.59 -2.50
C ARG A 116 -8.56 -6.11 -1.86
N ALA A 117 -8.56 -4.94 -1.23
CA ALA A 117 -9.74 -4.32 -0.66
C ALA A 117 -10.84 -4.04 -1.70
N CYS A 118 -10.47 -3.60 -2.91
CA CYS A 118 -11.44 -3.42 -3.99
C CYS A 118 -12.07 -4.75 -4.43
N ARG A 119 -11.33 -5.85 -4.34
CA ARG A 119 -11.81 -7.20 -4.69
C ARG A 119 -12.78 -7.77 -3.66
N THR A 120 -12.65 -7.42 -2.38
CA THR A 120 -13.64 -7.81 -1.36
C THR A 120 -14.94 -7.02 -1.49
N GLY A 121 -14.90 -5.86 -2.14
CA GLY A 121 -16.06 -4.98 -2.28
C GLY A 121 -16.39 -4.22 -1.00
N ASN A 122 -15.50 -4.23 0.01
CA ASN A 122 -15.72 -3.54 1.28
C ASN A 122 -15.33 -2.04 1.16
N VAL A 123 -16.34 -1.18 1.18
CA VAL A 123 -16.20 0.28 1.04
C VAL A 123 -15.37 0.88 2.19
N ASP A 124 -15.62 0.44 3.41
CA ASP A 124 -14.95 0.96 4.61
C ASP A 124 -13.46 0.61 4.62
N LEU A 125 -13.12 -0.61 4.20
CA LEU A 125 -11.74 -1.03 4.05
C LEU A 125 -11.00 -0.18 3.01
N VAL A 126 -11.62 0.06 1.84
CA VAL A 126 -11.03 0.93 0.81
C VAL A 126 -10.82 2.34 1.34
N LYS A 127 -11.82 2.91 2.02
CA LYS A 127 -11.75 4.24 2.62
C LYS A 127 -10.64 4.34 3.67
N LEU A 128 -10.49 3.32 4.52
CA LEU A 128 -9.43 3.22 5.51
C LEU A 128 -8.04 3.25 4.86
N LEU A 129 -7.82 2.42 3.85
CA LEU A 129 -6.52 2.36 3.15
C LEU A 129 -6.19 3.68 2.44
N LEU A 130 -7.17 4.32 1.80
CA LEU A 130 -6.99 5.63 1.15
C LEU A 130 -6.64 6.73 2.17
N LYS A 131 -7.28 6.72 3.35
CA LYS A 131 -6.98 7.64 4.46
C LYS A 131 -5.53 7.53 4.93
N HIS A 132 -4.96 6.32 4.91
CA HIS A 132 -3.55 6.08 5.25
C HIS A 132 -2.58 6.26 4.07
N GLY A 133 -3.06 6.76 2.93
CA GLY A 133 -2.22 7.13 1.78
C GLY A 133 -1.84 5.95 0.89
N ALA A 134 -2.67 4.91 0.83
CA ALA A 134 -2.54 3.87 -0.19
C ALA A 134 -2.68 4.46 -1.59
N ILE A 135 -1.79 4.10 -2.49
CA ILE A 135 -1.85 4.47 -3.91
C ILE A 135 -2.46 3.34 -4.73
N ALA A 136 -3.16 3.70 -5.80
CA ALA A 136 -3.63 2.72 -6.76
C ALA A 136 -2.53 2.39 -7.78
N LYS A 137 -2.05 1.15 -7.75
CA LYS A 137 -1.16 0.59 -8.77
C LYS A 137 -1.87 -0.53 -9.54
N PRO A 138 -1.72 -0.62 -10.87
CA PRO A 138 -2.13 -1.80 -11.62
C PRO A 138 -1.36 -3.03 -11.16
N HIS A 139 -2.02 -4.18 -11.14
CA HIS A 139 -1.40 -5.46 -10.86
C HIS A 139 -0.38 -5.80 -11.96
N ARG A 140 0.90 -6.01 -11.63
CA ARG A 140 2.00 -6.28 -12.58
C ARG A 140 1.69 -7.36 -13.61
N GLN A 141 1.12 -8.49 -13.18
CA GLN A 141 0.92 -9.65 -14.09
C GLN A 141 -0.29 -9.54 -15.02
N THR A 142 -1.35 -8.83 -14.65
CA THR A 142 -2.60 -8.75 -15.42
C THR A 142 -2.89 -7.32 -15.91
N SER A 143 -2.14 -6.35 -15.40
CA SER A 143 -2.41 -4.92 -15.49
C SER A 143 -3.80 -4.52 -14.97
N TYR A 144 -4.42 -5.34 -14.13
CA TYR A 144 -5.72 -5.02 -13.55
C TYR A 144 -5.56 -3.88 -12.54
N SER A 145 -6.15 -2.73 -12.84
CA SER A 145 -6.20 -1.61 -11.90
C SER A 145 -7.21 -1.85 -10.78
N PRO A 146 -7.06 -1.21 -9.61
CA PRO A 146 -8.09 -1.24 -8.57
C PRO A 146 -9.46 -0.78 -9.09
N LEU A 147 -9.47 0.22 -10.00
CA LEU A 147 -10.70 0.69 -10.65
C LEU A 147 -11.32 -0.39 -11.54
N TYR A 148 -10.53 -1.09 -12.34
CA TYR A 148 -11.01 -2.21 -13.16
C TYR A 148 -11.71 -3.27 -12.31
N ILE A 149 -11.12 -3.63 -11.16
CA ILE A 149 -11.77 -4.58 -10.24
C ILE A 149 -13.04 -4.02 -9.63
N ALA A 150 -13.03 -2.78 -9.14
CA ALA A 150 -14.23 -2.15 -8.59
C ALA A 150 -15.38 -2.15 -9.61
N CYS A 151 -15.08 -1.82 -10.87
CA CYS A 151 -16.03 -1.89 -11.98
C CYS A 151 -16.51 -3.31 -12.29
N ARG A 152 -15.66 -4.34 -12.16
CA ARG A 152 -16.08 -5.73 -12.32
C ARG A 152 -16.96 -6.23 -11.17
N ILE A 153 -16.62 -5.88 -9.93
CA ILE A 153 -17.37 -6.29 -8.74
C ILE A 153 -18.74 -5.59 -8.71
N GLY A 154 -18.83 -4.35 -9.18
CA GLY A 154 -20.10 -3.62 -9.25
C GLY A 154 -20.33 -2.66 -8.09
N ASN A 155 -19.31 -2.38 -7.28
CA ASN A 155 -19.45 -1.47 -6.15
C ASN A 155 -19.26 -0.01 -6.62
N LEU A 156 -20.37 0.70 -6.81
CA LEU A 156 -20.42 2.09 -7.26
C LEU A 156 -19.65 3.04 -6.32
N ASP A 157 -19.77 2.84 -5.01
CA ASP A 157 -19.13 3.72 -4.01
C ASP A 157 -17.60 3.62 -4.11
N ILE A 158 -17.08 2.40 -4.27
CA ILE A 158 -15.64 2.18 -4.49
C ILE A 158 -15.20 2.83 -5.80
N VAL A 159 -15.98 2.69 -6.88
CA VAL A 159 -15.66 3.33 -8.16
C VAL A 159 -15.59 4.85 -8.03
N GLN A 160 -16.56 5.48 -7.37
CA GLN A 160 -16.58 6.92 -7.12
C GLN A 160 -15.37 7.38 -6.29
N MET A 161 -15.07 6.67 -5.20
CA MET A 161 -13.91 6.97 -4.36
C MET A 161 -12.60 6.88 -5.16
N LEU A 162 -12.42 5.80 -5.93
CA LEU A 162 -11.21 5.61 -6.72
C LEU A 162 -11.05 6.67 -7.81
N LEU A 163 -12.13 7.06 -8.48
CA LEU A 163 -12.08 8.11 -9.51
C LEU A 163 -11.77 9.49 -8.91
N THR A 164 -12.29 9.76 -7.71
CA THR A 164 -12.00 11.00 -6.97
C THR A 164 -10.53 11.11 -6.60
N HIS A 165 -9.91 10.01 -6.13
CA HIS A 165 -8.49 9.99 -5.75
C HIS A 165 -7.54 9.77 -6.93
N PHE A 166 -7.95 9.01 -7.94
CA PHE A 166 -7.11 8.53 -9.03
C PHE A 166 -7.85 8.57 -10.39
N PRO A 167 -8.16 9.77 -10.92
CA PRO A 167 -8.93 9.92 -12.16
C PRO A 167 -8.26 9.26 -13.36
N HIS A 168 -6.93 9.20 -13.38
CA HIS A 168 -6.13 8.58 -14.45
C HIS A 168 -6.39 7.08 -14.64
N LEU A 169 -6.94 6.37 -13.64
CA LEU A 169 -7.21 4.94 -13.76
C LEU A 169 -8.30 4.61 -14.78
N VAL A 170 -9.13 5.59 -15.14
CA VAL A 170 -10.24 5.43 -16.08
C VAL A 170 -9.77 4.96 -17.47
N SER A 171 -8.55 5.33 -17.85
CA SER A 171 -7.93 4.98 -19.13
C SER A 171 -6.90 3.84 -19.03
N VAL A 172 -6.74 3.21 -17.86
CA VAL A 172 -5.77 2.12 -17.67
C VAL A 172 -6.39 0.80 -18.13
N ALA A 173 -5.88 0.27 -19.24
CA ALA A 173 -6.30 -1.00 -19.78
C ALA A 173 -5.52 -2.18 -19.15
N THR A 174 -6.15 -3.35 -19.14
CA THR A 174 -5.49 -4.62 -18.78
C THR A 174 -4.54 -5.07 -19.89
N LEU A 175 -3.78 -6.16 -19.67
CA LEU A 175 -2.95 -6.76 -20.75
C LEU A 175 -3.76 -7.19 -21.97
N GLU A 176 -5.03 -7.53 -21.77
CA GLU A 176 -5.99 -7.91 -22.83
C GLU A 176 -6.64 -6.68 -23.47
N GLN A 177 -6.11 -5.47 -23.22
CA GLN A 177 -6.66 -4.19 -23.69
C GLN A 177 -8.09 -3.91 -23.21
N ILE A 178 -8.49 -4.49 -22.08
CA ILE A 178 -9.83 -4.28 -21.51
C ILE A 178 -9.79 -3.09 -20.55
N LEU A 179 -10.72 -2.15 -20.72
CA LEU A 179 -10.86 -0.99 -19.85
C LEU A 179 -11.85 -1.22 -18.69
N PRO A 180 -11.81 -0.39 -17.63
CA PRO A 180 -12.76 -0.47 -16.52
C PRO A 180 -14.23 -0.38 -16.96
N PHE A 181 -14.56 0.41 -17.98
CA PHE A 181 -15.91 0.50 -18.54
C PHE A 181 -16.39 -0.81 -19.14
N ALA A 182 -15.54 -1.44 -19.95
CA ALA A 182 -15.84 -2.73 -20.57
C ALA A 182 -16.10 -3.81 -19.50
N ALA A 183 -15.34 -3.76 -18.41
CA ALA A 183 -15.58 -4.57 -17.23
C ALA A 183 -16.98 -4.35 -16.65
N ALA A 184 -17.39 -3.10 -16.40
CA ALA A 184 -18.74 -2.78 -15.88
C ALA A 184 -19.85 -3.23 -16.83
N CYS A 185 -19.66 -3.07 -18.14
CA CYS A 185 -20.61 -3.53 -19.16
C CYS A 185 -20.74 -5.05 -19.17
N SER A 186 -19.62 -5.78 -19.17
CA SER A 186 -19.60 -7.24 -19.19
C SER A 186 -20.31 -7.89 -18.00
N GLN A 187 -20.42 -7.14 -16.89
CA GLN A 187 -21.06 -7.60 -15.66
C GLN A 187 -22.46 -6.99 -15.46
N GLY A 188 -22.92 -6.11 -16.37
CA GLY A 188 -24.26 -5.52 -16.32
C GLY A 188 -24.46 -4.43 -15.26
N HIS A 189 -23.39 -3.78 -14.78
CA HIS A 189 -23.46 -2.79 -13.70
C HIS A 189 -23.91 -1.42 -14.21
N LEU A 190 -25.22 -1.27 -14.46
CA LEU A 190 -25.83 -0.08 -15.08
C LEU A 190 -25.39 1.24 -14.44
N SER A 191 -25.43 1.35 -13.11
CA SER A 191 -25.09 2.60 -12.41
C SER A 191 -23.64 3.01 -12.63
N ILE A 192 -22.71 2.06 -12.72
CA ILE A 192 -21.30 2.32 -12.99
C ILE A 192 -21.11 2.71 -14.46
N VAL A 193 -21.81 2.04 -15.38
CA VAL A 193 -21.80 2.39 -16.80
C VAL A 193 -22.28 3.83 -17.01
N GLN A 194 -23.41 4.21 -16.40
CA GLN A 194 -23.93 5.58 -16.44
C GLN A 194 -22.91 6.58 -15.91
N LEU A 195 -22.32 6.28 -14.74
CA LEU A 195 -21.30 7.13 -14.15
C LEU A 195 -20.11 7.35 -15.10
N LEU A 196 -19.56 6.26 -15.67
CA LEU A 196 -18.41 6.33 -16.55
C LEU A 196 -18.74 7.01 -17.89
N LEU A 197 -19.96 6.86 -18.43
CA LEU A 197 -20.43 7.59 -19.62
C LEU A 197 -20.42 9.10 -19.40
N THR A 198 -20.81 9.54 -18.22
CA THR A 198 -20.83 10.96 -17.84
C THR A 198 -19.48 11.48 -17.30
N TYR A 199 -18.47 10.61 -17.17
CA TYR A 199 -17.21 10.97 -16.54
C TYR A 199 -16.31 11.80 -17.48
N PRO A 200 -15.83 12.98 -17.05
CA PRO A 200 -15.00 13.83 -17.91
C PRO A 200 -13.68 13.14 -18.24
N ASN A 201 -13.27 13.21 -19.51
CA ASN A 201 -12.04 12.62 -20.06
C ASN A 201 -12.00 11.09 -20.15
N TYR A 202 -13.15 10.41 -20.15
CA TYR A 202 -13.15 8.99 -20.51
C TYR A 202 -12.71 8.83 -21.98
N PRO A 203 -11.71 7.96 -22.31
CA PRO A 203 -11.10 7.91 -23.63
C PRO A 203 -11.97 7.15 -24.66
N PHE A 204 -13.23 7.55 -24.87
CA PHE A 204 -14.15 6.86 -25.78
C PHE A 204 -13.60 6.72 -27.20
N SER A 205 -12.86 7.73 -27.66
CA SER A 205 -12.24 7.79 -28.99
C SER A 205 -11.08 6.80 -29.21
N SER A 206 -10.50 6.25 -28.14
CA SER A 206 -9.45 5.21 -28.22
C SER A 206 -10.00 3.77 -28.11
N CYS A 207 -11.30 3.63 -27.86
CA CYS A 207 -11.94 2.38 -27.43
C CYS A 207 -12.74 1.70 -28.55
N ASN A 208 -12.24 1.65 -29.78
CA ASN A 208 -13.03 1.08 -30.88
C ASN A 208 -13.18 -0.45 -30.85
N ILE A 209 -12.58 -1.15 -29.88
CA ILE A 209 -12.61 -2.63 -29.84
C ILE A 209 -12.67 -3.10 -28.38
N TYR A 210 -13.85 -3.49 -27.91
CA TYR A 210 -14.00 -4.33 -26.72
C TYR A 210 -13.97 -5.80 -27.15
N VAL A 211 -13.10 -6.61 -26.54
CA VAL A 211 -13.07 -8.06 -26.77
C VAL A 211 -13.65 -8.77 -25.54
N ASP A 212 -14.79 -9.44 -25.71
CA ASP A 212 -15.40 -10.24 -24.63
C ASP A 212 -14.61 -11.55 -24.38
N ARG A 213 -14.90 -12.28 -23.31
CA ARG A 213 -14.34 -13.61 -22.98
C ARG A 213 -14.47 -14.64 -24.10
N LEU A 214 -15.40 -14.42 -25.03
CA LEU A 214 -15.60 -15.23 -26.23
C LEU A 214 -14.81 -14.73 -27.46
N GLN A 215 -13.85 -13.83 -27.28
CA GLN A 215 -13.08 -13.18 -28.34
C GLN A 215 -13.93 -12.39 -29.36
N ARG A 216 -15.13 -11.95 -28.97
CA ARG A 216 -15.98 -11.12 -29.83
C ARG A 216 -15.55 -9.67 -29.71
N SER A 217 -15.17 -9.06 -30.82
CA SER A 217 -14.88 -7.63 -30.93
C SER A 217 -16.17 -6.83 -31.10
N TYR A 218 -16.39 -5.87 -30.20
CA TYR A 218 -17.48 -4.91 -30.28
C TYR A 218 -16.89 -3.52 -30.52
N VAL A 219 -17.36 -2.88 -31.58
CA VAL A 219 -17.12 -1.46 -31.84
C VAL A 219 -18.19 -0.68 -31.09
N PHE A 220 -17.79 0.32 -30.30
CA PHE A 220 -18.77 1.21 -29.68
C PHE A 220 -19.65 1.84 -30.78
N PRO A 221 -20.97 1.63 -30.78
CA PRO A 221 -21.83 2.09 -31.88
C PRO A 221 -22.10 3.60 -31.84
N PHE A 222 -21.60 4.33 -30.85
CA PHE A 222 -21.95 5.72 -30.61
C PHE A 222 -20.71 6.56 -30.33
N ASN A 223 -20.60 7.66 -31.07
CA ASN A 223 -19.69 8.77 -30.76
C ASN A 223 -20.27 9.49 -29.54
N LEU A 224 -19.49 9.64 -28.47
CA LEU A 224 -19.88 10.40 -27.27
C LEU A 224 -19.44 11.87 -27.34
N ASN A 225 -19.21 12.37 -28.58
CA ASN A 225 -18.95 13.78 -28.87
C ASN A 225 -20.25 14.57 -28.97
#